data_AF-A0AAW4BLL4-F1
#
_entry.id   AF-A0AAW4BLL4-F1
#
_cell.length_a   1.000
_cell.length_b   1.000
_cell.length_c   1.000
_cell.angle_alpha   90.00
_cell.angle_beta   90.00
_cell.angle_gamma   90.00
#
_symmetry.space_group_name_H-M   'P 1'
#
loop_
_entity.id
_entity.type
_entity.pdbx_description
1 polymer ?
#
loop_
_entity_poly.entity_id
_entity_poly.type
_entity_poly.pdbx_seq_one_letter_code
_entity_poly.pdbx_strand_id
1 'polypeptide(L)' 'RGASFKESDLSRGVFSEDCWEQFRVQGCDLSHSELYGLDPRKIDLTGVKICSWQQEQLLEQLGVIIVPD' A
#
# COMPACT_ATOMS: atom_id res chain seq x y z
N ARG A 1 14.60 4.51 -14.59
CA ARG A 1 13.74 5.72 -14.48
C ARG A 1 12.49 5.27 -13.74
N GLY A 2 12.26 5.77 -12.53
CA GLY A 2 11.07 5.46 -11.74
C GLY A 2 10.76 6.67 -10.89
N ALA A 3 9.49 7.09 -10.87
CA ALA A 3 9.05 8.15 -9.98
C ALA A 3 9.27 7.71 -8.53
N SER A 4 9.66 8.64 -7.67
CA SER A 4 9.84 8.39 -6.24
C SER A 4 8.91 9.34 -5.51
N PHE A 5 7.96 8.77 -4.76
CA PHE A 5 7.05 9.54 -3.92
C PHE A 5 7.46 9.49 -2.45
N LYS A 6 8.68 9.02 -2.14
CA LYS A 6 9.15 8.88 -0.74
C LYS A 6 8.76 10.06 0.14
N GLU A 7 8.20 9.75 1.31
CA GLU A 7 7.74 10.71 2.32
C GLU A 7 6.62 11.67 1.86
N SER A 8 6.01 11.43 0.70
CA SER A 8 4.89 12.23 0.21
C SER A 8 3.59 11.84 0.90
N ASP A 9 2.68 12.81 1.00
CA ASP A 9 1.28 12.57 1.30
C ASP A 9 0.57 12.12 0.01
N LEU A 10 0.16 10.85 -0.01
CA LEU A 10 -0.61 10.22 -1.08
C LEU A 10 -1.97 9.73 -0.55
N SER A 11 -2.42 10.30 0.56
CA SER A 11 -3.69 9.92 1.18
C SER A 11 -4.86 10.22 0.23
N ARG A 12 -5.88 9.35 0.26
CA ARG A 12 -7.07 9.44 -0.63
C ARG A 12 -6.73 9.36 -2.13
N GLY A 13 -5.54 8.86 -2.47
CA GLY A 13 -5.10 8.65 -3.84
C GLY A 13 -5.83 7.47 -4.49
N VAL A 14 -5.96 7.53 -5.81
CA VAL A 14 -6.50 6.43 -6.62
C VAL A 14 -5.37 5.86 -7.47
N PHE A 15 -5.08 4.58 -7.26
CA PHE A 15 -3.97 3.87 -7.88
C PHE A 15 -4.51 2.68 -8.67
N SER A 16 -3.91 2.41 -9.82
CA SER A 16 -4.17 1.15 -10.54
C SER A 16 -3.49 0.00 -9.81
N GLU A 17 -4.09 -1.18 -9.76
CA GLU A 17 -3.51 -2.34 -9.06
C GLU A 17 -2.11 -2.72 -9.58
N ASP A 18 -1.85 -2.49 -10.87
CA ASP A 18 -0.56 -2.82 -11.51
C ASP A 18 0.52 -1.73 -11.37
N CYS A 19 0.23 -0.62 -10.68
CA CYS A 19 1.13 0.53 -10.67
C CYS A 19 2.18 0.48 -9.55
N TRP A 20 2.02 -0.37 -8.54
CA TRP A 20 2.84 -0.36 -7.32
C TRP A 20 4.32 -0.67 -7.54
N GLU A 21 4.66 -1.49 -8.55
CA GLU A 21 6.04 -1.81 -8.90
C GLU A 21 6.75 -0.66 -9.66
N GLN A 22 6.00 0.38 -10.09
CA GLN A 22 6.51 1.45 -10.94
C GLN A 22 7.12 2.62 -10.16
N PHE A 23 6.84 2.73 -8.85
CA PHE A 23 7.33 3.81 -8.01
C PHE A 23 7.69 3.36 -6.60
N ARG A 24 8.47 4.20 -5.91
CA ARG A 24 8.92 3.98 -4.53
C ARG A 24 7.98 4.68 -3.56
N VAL A 25 7.48 3.93 -2.57
CA VAL A 25 6.50 4.41 -1.58
C VAL A 25 7.02 4.49 -0.15
N GLN A 26 8.31 4.24 0.12
CA GLN A 26 8.82 4.27 1.49
C GLN A 26 8.51 5.61 2.18
N GLY A 27 8.01 5.56 3.41
CA GLY A 27 7.63 6.74 4.19
C GLY A 27 6.36 7.47 3.74
N CYS A 28 5.68 7.02 2.68
CA CYS A 28 4.48 7.70 2.20
C CYS A 28 3.30 7.54 3.16
N ASP A 29 2.42 8.54 3.16
CA ASP A 29 1.08 8.37 3.71
C ASP A 29 0.15 7.84 2.61
N LEU A 30 -0.31 6.60 2.74
CA LEU A 30 -1.29 5.98 1.85
C LEU A 30 -2.65 5.82 2.55
N SER A 31 -2.89 6.54 3.65
CA SER A 31 -4.16 6.47 4.36
C SER A 31 -5.34 6.82 3.46
N HIS A 32 -6.45 6.13 3.63
CA HIS A 32 -7.67 6.34 2.84
C HIS A 32 -7.56 6.05 1.32
N SER A 33 -6.49 5.40 0.88
CA SER A 33 -6.33 4.92 -0.49
C SER A 33 -6.67 3.42 -0.58
N GLU A 34 -7.19 2.96 -1.70
CA GLU A 34 -7.35 1.52 -1.94
C GLU A 34 -5.98 0.89 -2.24
N LEU A 35 -5.66 -0.22 -1.59
CA LEU A 35 -4.35 -0.90 -1.67
C LEU A 35 -4.41 -2.23 -2.43
N TYR A 36 -5.46 -2.48 -3.21
CA TYR A 36 -5.53 -3.68 -4.03
C TYR A 36 -4.32 -3.80 -4.98
N GLY A 37 -3.81 -5.01 -5.13
CA GLY A 37 -2.59 -5.31 -5.90
C GLY A 37 -1.27 -4.91 -5.22
N LEU A 38 -1.30 -4.21 -4.07
CA LEU A 38 -0.08 -3.86 -3.34
C LEU A 38 0.46 -5.07 -2.58
N ASP A 39 1.37 -5.83 -3.20
CA ASP A 39 1.97 -7.02 -2.59
C ASP A 39 3.15 -6.64 -1.67
N PRO A 40 3.03 -6.79 -0.33
CA PRO A 40 4.09 -6.46 0.62
C PRO A 40 5.34 -7.37 0.50
N ARG A 41 5.28 -8.46 -0.26
CA ARG A 41 6.47 -9.31 -0.55
C ARG A 41 7.33 -8.73 -1.68
N LYS A 42 6.77 -7.85 -2.49
CA LYS A 42 7.44 -7.26 -3.66
C LYS A 42 7.81 -5.81 -3.45
N ILE A 43 7.01 -5.08 -2.69
CA ILE A 43 7.17 -3.64 -2.46
C ILE A 43 7.70 -3.38 -1.05
N ASP A 44 8.75 -2.56 -0.95
CA ASP A 44 9.28 -2.12 0.33
C ASP A 44 8.36 -1.06 0.95
N LEU A 45 7.63 -1.46 1.99
CA LEU A 45 6.66 -0.64 2.73
C LEU A 45 7.26 0.04 3.97
N THR A 46 8.59 0.10 4.10
CA THR A 46 9.23 0.72 5.26
C THR A 46 8.71 2.14 5.48
N GLY A 47 8.12 2.39 6.66
CA GLY A 47 7.61 3.70 7.07
C GLY A 47 6.29 4.15 6.42
N VAL A 48 5.64 3.31 5.61
CA VAL A 48 4.33 3.62 5.02
C VAL A 48 3.26 3.71 6.11
N LYS A 49 2.35 4.69 5.99
CA LYS A 49 1.19 4.86 6.88
C LYS A 49 -0.09 4.42 6.17
N ILE A 50 -0.95 3.70 6.89
CA ILE A 50 -2.27 3.22 6.44
C ILE A 50 -3.29 3.32 7.57
N CYS A 51 -4.58 3.31 7.25
CA CYS A 51 -5.67 3.12 8.18
C CYS A 51 -5.80 1.65 8.61
N SER A 52 -6.43 1.39 9.76
CA SER A 52 -6.62 0.03 10.28
C SER A 52 -7.40 -0.88 9.33
N TRP A 53 -8.43 -0.36 8.66
CA TRP A 53 -9.23 -1.14 7.71
C TRP A 53 -8.41 -1.58 6.49
N GLN A 54 -7.40 -0.80 6.06
CA GLN A 54 -6.53 -1.17 4.93
C GLN A 54 -5.61 -2.36 5.25
N GLN A 55 -5.53 -2.80 6.52
CA GLN A 55 -4.79 -4.02 6.88
C GLN A 55 -5.35 -5.24 6.14
N GLU A 56 -6.67 -5.30 5.94
CA GLU A 56 -7.29 -6.44 5.28
C GLU A 56 -6.80 -6.63 3.85
N GLN A 57 -6.70 -5.53 3.12
CA GLN A 57 -6.26 -5.51 1.74
C GLN A 57 -4.82 -5.99 1.57
N LEU A 58 -3.92 -5.69 2.53
CA LEU A 58 -2.53 -6.15 2.49
C LEU A 58 -2.39 -7.61 2.91
N LEU A 59 -3.13 -8.01 3.95
CA LEU A 59 -3.07 -9.36 4.50
C LEU A 59 -3.66 -10.40 3.54
N GLU A 60 -4.69 -10.05 2.78
CA GLU A 60 -5.23 -10.89 1.72
C GLU A 60 -4.19 -11.21 0.64
N GLN A 61 -3.32 -10.26 0.26
CA GLN A 61 -2.22 -10.50 -0.70
C GLN A 61 -1.20 -11.54 -0.19
N LEU A 62 -1.09 -11.67 1.13
CA LEU A 62 -0.27 -12.68 1.79
C LEU A 62 -0.98 -14.04 1.93
N GLY A 63 -2.26 -14.14 1.56
CA GLY A 63 -3.07 -15.33 1.74
C GLY A 63 -3.59 -15.52 3.17
N VAL A 64 -3.60 -14.45 3.97
CA VAL A 64 -4.14 -14.47 5.33
C VAL A 64 -5.66 -14.32 5.28
N ILE A 65 -6.37 -15.17 6.01
CA ILE A 65 -7.83 -15.07 6.19
C ILE A 65 -8.08 -14.27 7.45
N ILE A 66 -8.83 -13.18 7.33
CA ILE A 66 -9.22 -12.33 8.46
C ILE A 66 -10.59 -12.78 8.94
N VAL A 67 -10.71 -12.93 10.25
CA VAL A 67 -11.96 -13.26 10.91
C VAL A 67 -12.40 -12.06 11.75
N PRO A 68 -13.70 -11.79 11.88
CA PRO A 68 -14.20 -10.81 12.83
C PRO A 68 -13.83 -11.21 14.27
N ASP A 69 -13.68 -10.21 15.15
CA ASP A 69 -13.57 -10.42 16.59
C ASP A 69 -14.84 -11.08 17.18
#